data_AF-A0A257RUY0-F1
#
_entry.id   AF-A0A257RUY0-F1
#
_cell.length_a   1.000
_cell.length_b   1.000
_cell.length_c   1.000
_cell.angle_alpha   90.00
_cell.angle_beta   90.00
_cell.angle_gamma   90.00
#
_symmetry.space_group_name_H-M   'P 1'
#
loop_
_entity.id
_entity.type
_entity.pdbx_description
1 polymer ?
#
loop_
_entity_poly.entity_id
_entity_poly.type
_entity_poly.pdbx_seq_one_letter_code
_entity_poly.pdbx_strand_id
1 'polypeptide(L)'
;MALTKSAGERVKSARVVRDAALRAIALDSLHDGALHVMGRWNAEIMRLPGITKFFARTFLGASIFKEASWPNSVRYFRAAIHINPQNIYHHLDLAEAFVDMDSTAAARTELEQVAQLPLGCDPGDPTYKRQAEALLQKISRR
;
A
#
# COMPACT_ATOMS: atom_id res chain seq x y z
N MET A 1 -8.61 17.45 -7.09
CA MET A 1 -7.66 17.82 -8.17
C MET A 1 -6.40 16.95 -8.06
N ALA A 2 -6.32 15.84 -8.78
CA ALA A 2 -5.18 14.91 -8.70
C ALA A 2 -4.64 14.46 -10.08
N LEU A 3 -4.85 15.28 -11.12
CA LEU A 3 -4.40 14.97 -12.49
C LEU A 3 -3.39 15.98 -13.09
N THR A 4 -2.89 16.96 -12.31
CA THR A 4 -2.02 18.03 -12.83
C THR A 4 -0.57 17.97 -12.35
N LYS A 5 -0.10 16.87 -11.77
CA LYS A 5 1.32 16.72 -11.42
C LYS A 5 2.08 16.02 -12.54
N SER A 6 3.13 16.65 -13.05
CA SER A 6 4.09 16.06 -13.96
C SER A 6 4.70 14.77 -13.38
N ALA A 7 5.24 13.90 -14.22
CA ALA A 7 5.93 12.69 -13.77
C ALA A 7 7.04 13.01 -12.74
N GLY A 8 7.73 14.14 -12.90
CA GLY A 8 8.76 14.59 -11.96
C GLY A 8 8.24 15.01 -10.59
N GLU A 9 7.09 15.67 -10.52
CA GLU A 9 6.48 16.05 -9.24
C GLU A 9 5.94 14.86 -8.46
N ARG A 10 5.42 13.84 -9.16
CA ARG A 10 5.03 12.57 -8.54
C ARG A 10 6.24 11.85 -7.93
N VAL A 11 7.36 11.82 -8.65
CA VAL A 11 8.62 11.25 -8.15
C VAL A 11 9.15 11.99 -6.92
N LYS A 12 9.18 13.34 -6.96
CA LYS A 12 9.58 14.16 -5.80
C LYS A 12 8.68 13.91 -4.60
N SER A 13 7.36 13.86 -4.82
CA SER A 13 6.38 13.56 -3.76
C SER A 13 6.61 12.18 -3.16
N ALA A 14 6.83 11.16 -4.01
CA ALA A 14 7.11 9.80 -3.56
C ALA A 14 8.39 9.71 -2.71
N ARG A 15 9.44 10.48 -3.05
CA ARG A 15 10.65 10.56 -2.22
C ARG A 15 10.35 11.15 -0.84
N VAL A 16 9.66 12.28 -0.79
CA VAL A 16 9.31 12.96 0.48
C VAL A 16 8.49 12.04 1.39
N VAL A 17 7.50 11.33 0.83
CA VAL A 17 6.69 10.37 1.59
C VAL A 17 7.53 9.23 2.16
N ARG A 18 8.41 8.62 1.35
CA ARG A 18 9.32 7.56 1.81
C ARG A 18 10.23 8.04 2.92
N ASP A 19 10.88 9.19 2.72
CA ASP A 19 11.86 9.69 3.69
C ASP A 19 11.20 10.09 5.01
N ALA A 20 9.97 10.63 4.96
CA ALA A 20 9.18 10.89 6.16
C ALA A 20 8.78 9.60 6.88
N ALA A 21 8.28 8.60 6.16
CA ALA A 21 7.90 7.31 6.74
C ALA A 21 9.10 6.58 7.36
N LEU A 22 10.25 6.57 6.70
CA LEU A 22 11.48 5.98 7.25
C LEU A 22 11.98 6.72 8.49
N ARG A 23 11.90 8.06 8.51
CA ARG A 23 12.21 8.83 9.73
C ARG A 23 11.26 8.51 10.87
N ALA A 24 9.96 8.37 10.59
CA ALA A 24 8.98 7.98 11.59
C ALA A 24 9.29 6.58 12.15
N ILE A 25 9.60 5.60 11.31
CA ILE A 25 10.00 4.25 11.72
C ILE A 25 11.30 4.27 12.55
N ALA A 26 12.24 5.15 12.22
CA ALA A 26 13.49 5.29 12.98
C ALA A 26 13.28 5.91 14.37
N LEU A 27 12.27 6.77 14.53
CA LEU A 27 11.89 7.36 15.81
C LEU A 27 11.00 6.42 16.64
N ASP A 28 10.08 5.73 15.97
CA ASP A 28 9.18 4.74 16.55
C ASP A 28 9.01 3.56 15.59
N SER A 29 9.73 2.48 15.88
CA SER A 29 9.69 1.25 15.06
C SER A 29 8.34 0.54 15.09
N LEU A 30 7.47 0.86 16.05
CA LEU A 30 6.14 0.28 16.21
C LEU A 30 5.05 1.18 15.62
N HIS A 31 5.40 2.25 14.90
CA HIS A 31 4.40 3.11 14.28
C HIS A 31 3.75 2.41 13.06
N ASP A 32 2.58 1.80 13.29
CA ASP A 32 1.78 1.06 12.29
C ASP A 32 1.49 1.89 11.03
N GLY A 33 1.07 3.15 11.19
CA GLY A 33 0.83 4.07 10.08
C GLY A 33 2.06 4.30 9.18
N ALA A 34 3.25 4.46 9.77
CA ALA A 34 4.49 4.67 9.00
C ALA A 34 4.92 3.39 8.27
N LEU A 35 4.77 2.22 8.92
CA LEU A 35 4.98 0.92 8.29
C LEU A 35 4.00 0.72 7.12
N HIS A 36 2.72 1.02 7.31
CA HIS A 36 1.70 0.93 6.27
C HIS A 36 2.02 1.86 5.08
N VAL A 37 2.44 3.10 5.33
CA VAL A 37 2.87 4.02 4.27
C VAL A 37 4.03 3.44 3.45
N MET A 38 4.98 2.74 4.07
CA MET A 38 6.04 2.04 3.35
C MET A 38 5.51 0.87 2.52
N GLY A 39 4.49 0.16 3.02
CA GLY A 39 3.75 -0.87 2.26
C GLY A 39 3.14 -0.31 0.98
N ARG A 40 2.36 0.77 1.11
CA ARG A 40 1.74 1.50 0.00
C ARG A 40 2.75 2.07 -0.97
N TRP A 41 3.81 2.69 -0.47
CA TRP A 41 4.85 3.28 -1.31
C TRP A 41 5.46 2.23 -2.25
N ASN A 42 5.74 1.02 -1.75
CA ASN A 42 6.24 -0.06 -2.58
C ASN A 42 5.21 -0.48 -3.65
N ALA A 43 3.94 -0.67 -3.26
CA ALA A 43 2.87 -1.05 -4.19
C ALA A 43 2.67 -0.01 -5.29
N GLU A 44 2.57 1.27 -4.94
CA GLU A 44 2.38 2.38 -5.88
C GLU A 44 3.51 2.45 -6.91
N ILE A 45 4.76 2.30 -6.49
CA ILE A 45 5.91 2.29 -7.42
C ILE A 45 5.90 1.05 -8.31
N MET A 46 5.39 -0.09 -7.83
CA MET A 46 5.23 -1.30 -8.64
C MET A 46 4.08 -1.20 -9.64
N ARG A 47 3.02 -0.46 -9.33
CA ARG A 47 1.86 -0.19 -10.22
C ARG A 47 2.18 0.80 -11.34
N LEU A 48 3.27 1.57 -11.25
CA LEU A 48 3.64 2.51 -12.30
C LEU A 48 3.89 1.79 -13.64
N PRO A 49 3.32 2.28 -14.76
CA PRO A 49 3.59 1.74 -16.09
C PRO A 49 5.09 1.70 -16.40
N GLY A 50 5.55 0.67 -17.10
CA GLY A 50 6.98 0.42 -17.36
C GLY A 50 7.72 1.62 -17.97
N ILE A 51 7.06 2.39 -18.84
CA ILE A 51 7.62 3.60 -19.45
C ILE A 51 7.85 4.71 -18.40
N THR A 52 6.89 4.93 -17.49
CA THR A 52 7.01 5.88 -16.38
C THR A 52 8.09 5.43 -15.39
N LYS A 53 8.19 4.12 -15.12
CA LYS A 53 9.22 3.52 -14.26
C LYS A 53 10.62 3.68 -14.86
N PHE A 54 10.75 3.54 -16.18
CA PHE A 54 12.00 3.81 -16.91
C PHE A 54 12.40 5.28 -16.86
N PHE A 55 11.48 6.21 -17.17
CA PHE A 55 11.76 7.65 -17.10
C PHE A 55 12.13 8.11 -15.69
N ALA A 56 11.46 7.60 -14.65
CA ALA A 56 11.79 7.89 -13.26
C ALA A 56 13.21 7.45 -12.89
N ARG A 57 13.64 6.26 -13.36
CA ARG A 57 14.98 5.70 -13.09
C ARG A 57 16.10 6.44 -13.83
N THR A 58 15.85 6.93 -15.04
CA THR A 58 16.88 7.49 -15.93
C THR A 58 17.06 9.00 -15.76
N PHE A 59 15.99 9.78 -15.56
CA PHE A 59 16.07 11.26 -15.61
C PHE A 59 16.09 11.97 -14.24
N LEU A 60 15.71 11.31 -13.14
CA LEU A 60 15.41 11.98 -11.87
C LEU A 60 16.18 11.46 -10.64
N GLY A 61 17.31 10.80 -10.84
CA GLY A 61 18.15 10.33 -9.71
C GLY A 61 17.44 9.34 -8.78
N ALA A 62 16.56 8.50 -9.34
CA ALA A 62 15.63 7.69 -8.57
C ALA A 62 16.15 6.26 -8.28
N SER A 63 17.41 6.15 -7.85
CA SER A 63 17.96 4.92 -7.28
C SER A 63 17.05 4.35 -6.19
N ILE A 64 16.36 5.22 -5.44
CA ILE A 64 15.38 4.86 -4.41
C ILE A 64 14.28 3.91 -4.92
N PHE A 65 13.86 4.00 -6.19
CA PHE A 65 12.82 3.12 -6.75
C PHE A 65 13.35 1.73 -7.13
N LYS A 66 14.66 1.49 -7.06
CA LYS A 66 15.22 0.14 -7.24
C LYS A 66 14.87 -0.78 -6.07
N GLU A 67 14.63 -0.21 -4.89
CA GLU A 67 14.24 -0.96 -3.69
C GLU A 67 12.75 -1.30 -3.65
N ALA A 68 11.94 -0.61 -4.45
CA ALA A 68 10.50 -0.83 -4.49
C ALA A 68 10.19 -2.23 -5.06
N SER A 69 9.47 -3.04 -4.29
CA SER A 69 9.11 -4.39 -4.70
C SER A 69 7.84 -4.88 -4.00
N TRP A 70 7.14 -5.83 -4.63
CA TRP A 70 5.99 -6.50 -4.02
C TRP A 70 6.32 -7.20 -2.69
N PRO A 71 7.44 -7.95 -2.56
CA PRO A 71 7.83 -8.53 -1.28
C PRO A 71 8.02 -7.50 -0.16
N ASN A 72 8.62 -6.34 -0.46
CA ASN A 72 8.76 -5.27 0.51
C ASN A 72 7.39 -4.67 0.89
N SER A 73 6.49 -4.49 -0.08
CA SER A 73 5.12 -4.04 0.18
C SER A 73 4.42 -4.95 1.19
N VAL A 74 4.39 -6.26 0.91
CA VAL A 74 3.79 -7.28 1.78
C VAL A 74 4.45 -7.30 3.15
N ARG A 75 5.79 -7.21 3.22
CA ARG A 75 6.53 -7.18 4.49
C ARG A 75 6.10 -6.02 5.38
N TYR A 76 6.01 -4.81 4.82
CA TYR A 76 5.64 -3.62 5.56
C TYR A 76 4.16 -3.62 5.98
N PHE A 77 3.26 -4.08 5.12
CA PHE A 77 1.85 -4.24 5.51
C PHE A 77 1.67 -5.28 6.63
N ARG A 78 2.33 -6.44 6.54
CA ARG A 78 2.31 -7.45 7.60
C ARG A 78 2.86 -6.92 8.92
N ALA A 79 3.92 -6.10 8.86
CA ALA A 79 4.44 -5.43 10.06
C ALA A 79 3.39 -4.47 10.66
N ALA A 80 2.72 -3.66 9.85
CA ALA A 80 1.66 -2.77 10.31
C ALA A 80 0.48 -3.54 10.95
N ILE A 81 0.03 -4.64 10.31
CA ILE A 81 -1.01 -5.53 10.84
C ILE A 81 -0.56 -6.19 12.15
N HIS A 82 0.71 -6.58 12.27
CA HIS A 82 1.22 -7.17 13.50
C HIS A 82 1.12 -6.21 14.70
N ILE A 83 1.38 -4.92 14.47
CA ILE A 83 1.23 -3.89 15.50
C ILE A 83 -0.25 -3.60 15.78
N ASN A 84 -1.05 -3.39 14.73
CA ASN A 84 -2.44 -2.99 14.83
C ASN A 84 -3.35 -3.92 13.99
N PRO A 85 -3.69 -5.11 14.52
CA PRO A 85 -4.42 -6.14 13.77
C PRO A 85 -5.91 -5.81 13.57
N GLN A 86 -6.43 -4.77 14.22
CA GLN A 86 -7.82 -4.34 14.06
C GLN A 86 -7.97 -3.24 13.01
N ASN A 87 -6.87 -2.70 12.49
CA ASN A 87 -6.91 -1.66 11.47
C ASN A 87 -7.34 -2.24 10.12
N ILE A 88 -8.60 -2.03 9.78
CA ILE A 88 -9.21 -2.48 8.53
C ILE A 88 -8.40 -2.02 7.31
N TYR A 89 -7.87 -0.80 7.36
CA TYR A 89 -7.18 -0.21 6.23
C TYR A 89 -5.87 -0.95 5.90
N HIS A 90 -5.19 -1.51 6.90
CA HIS A 90 -3.98 -2.30 6.68
C HIS A 90 -4.26 -3.61 5.95
N HIS A 91 -5.33 -4.31 6.33
CA HIS A 91 -5.74 -5.55 5.68
C HIS A 91 -6.24 -5.32 4.26
N LEU A 92 -7.02 -4.25 4.04
CA LEU A 92 -7.53 -3.90 2.71
C LEU A 92 -6.38 -3.63 1.73
N ASP A 93 -5.42 -2.78 2.08
CA ASP A 93 -4.31 -2.45 1.17
C ASP A 93 -3.37 -3.66 0.94
N LEU A 94 -3.23 -4.57 1.92
CA LEU A 94 -2.52 -5.83 1.72
C LEU A 94 -3.27 -6.73 0.74
N ALA A 95 -4.60 -6.83 0.85
CA ALA A 95 -5.41 -7.57 -0.10
C ALA A 95 -5.27 -7.01 -1.53
N GLU A 96 -5.31 -5.68 -1.69
CA GLU A 96 -5.08 -5.04 -2.99
C GLU A 96 -3.71 -5.39 -3.57
N ALA A 97 -2.65 -5.34 -2.74
CA ALA A 97 -1.31 -5.75 -3.18
C ALA A 97 -1.28 -7.22 -3.61
N PHE A 98 -1.98 -8.13 -2.91
CA PHE A 98 -2.10 -9.51 -3.36
C PHE A 98 -2.86 -9.65 -4.67
N VAL A 99 -3.90 -8.84 -4.92
CA VAL A 99 -4.60 -8.83 -6.22
C VAL A 99 -3.67 -8.39 -7.35
N ASP A 100 -2.83 -7.37 -7.13
CA ASP A 100 -1.86 -6.93 -8.13
C ASP A 100 -0.74 -7.94 -8.40
N MET A 101 -0.53 -8.88 -7.47
CA MET A 101 0.38 -10.01 -7.59
C MET A 101 -0.31 -11.28 -8.12
N ASP A 102 -1.56 -11.18 -8.61
CA ASP A 102 -2.42 -12.31 -9.03
C ASP A 102 -2.58 -13.41 -7.96
N SER A 103 -2.36 -13.06 -6.69
CA SER A 103 -2.44 -13.95 -5.54
C SER A 103 -3.85 -13.95 -4.94
N THR A 104 -4.84 -14.37 -5.73
CA THR A 104 -6.28 -14.31 -5.37
C THR A 104 -6.62 -15.00 -4.05
N ALA A 105 -6.00 -16.15 -3.76
CA ALA A 105 -6.25 -16.86 -2.51
C ALA A 105 -5.83 -16.04 -1.27
N ALA A 106 -4.64 -15.42 -1.33
CA ALA A 106 -4.14 -14.57 -0.25
C ALA A 106 -4.97 -13.29 -0.11
N ALA A 107 -5.35 -12.67 -1.24
CA ALA A 107 -6.25 -11.52 -1.24
C ALA A 107 -7.59 -11.85 -0.57
N ARG A 108 -8.19 -13.01 -0.91
CA ARG A 108 -9.46 -13.45 -0.31
C ARG A 108 -9.36 -13.58 1.21
N THR A 109 -8.30 -14.20 1.72
CA THR A 109 -8.09 -14.35 3.17
C THR A 109 -8.09 -12.99 3.90
N GLU A 110 -7.37 -12.00 3.37
CA GLU A 110 -7.34 -10.66 3.98
C GLU A 110 -8.70 -9.94 3.89
N LEU A 111 -9.44 -10.11 2.79
CA LEU A 111 -10.78 -9.51 2.63
C LEU A 111 -11.83 -10.15 3.54
N GLU A 112 -11.76 -11.46 3.74
CA GLU A 112 -12.58 -12.17 4.73
C GLU A 112 -12.25 -11.69 6.15
N GLN A 113 -10.97 -11.45 6.45
CA GLN A 113 -10.56 -10.85 7.72
C GLN A 113 -11.17 -9.46 7.90
N VAL A 114 -11.11 -8.58 6.89
CA VAL A 114 -11.74 -7.25 6.92
C VAL A 114 -13.24 -7.33 7.26
N ALA A 115 -13.95 -8.33 6.74
CA ALA A 115 -15.38 -8.49 7.03
C ALA A 115 -15.65 -8.73 8.53
N GLN A 116 -14.74 -9.45 9.21
CA GLN A 116 -14.87 -9.81 10.63
C GLN A 116 -14.40 -8.72 11.61
N LEU A 117 -13.57 -7.77 11.16
CA LEU A 117 -13.02 -6.73 12.05
C LEU A 117 -14.12 -5.76 12.56
N PRO A 118 -14.05 -5.29 13.81
CA PRO A 118 -15.02 -4.33 14.34
C PRO A 118 -14.90 -2.98 13.62
N LEU A 119 -15.99 -2.20 13.62
CA LEU A 119 -15.94 -0.79 13.23
C LEU A 119 -15.54 0.06 14.43
N GLY A 120 -14.89 1.20 14.18
CA GLY A 120 -14.63 2.24 15.18
C GLY A 120 -13.16 2.47 15.49
N CYS A 121 -12.25 1.82 14.76
CA CYS A 121 -10.82 2.10 14.81
C CYS A 121 -10.46 3.33 13.96
N ASP A 122 -11.13 3.52 12.83
CA ASP A 122 -10.96 4.67 11.95
C ASP A 122 -12.32 5.18 11.42
N PRO A 123 -12.55 6.50 11.30
CA PRO A 123 -13.78 7.05 10.70
C PRO A 123 -14.08 6.52 9.29
N GLY A 124 -13.05 6.09 8.56
CA GLY A 124 -13.13 5.48 7.23
C GLY A 124 -13.53 4.01 7.21
N ASP A 125 -13.59 3.32 8.35
CA ASP A 125 -13.89 1.88 8.47
C ASP A 125 -15.11 1.42 7.64
N PRO A 126 -16.27 2.12 7.66
CA PRO A 126 -17.43 1.71 6.86
C PRO A 126 -17.18 1.79 5.35
N THR A 127 -16.29 2.70 4.92
CA THR A 127 -15.91 2.83 3.51
C THR A 127 -14.93 1.73 3.12
N TYR A 128 -13.93 1.44 3.96
CA TYR A 128 -12.97 0.37 3.72
C TYR A 128 -13.64 -1.00 3.66
N LYS A 129 -14.61 -1.28 4.54
CA LYS A 129 -15.40 -2.53 4.45
C LYS A 129 -16.15 -2.66 3.13
N ARG A 130 -16.80 -1.60 2.65
CA ARG A 130 -17.49 -1.61 1.35
C ARG A 130 -16.52 -1.82 0.18
N GLN A 131 -15.34 -1.21 0.25
CA GLN A 131 -14.28 -1.42 -0.75
C GLN A 131 -13.78 -2.87 -0.74
N ALA A 132 -13.57 -3.44 0.44
CA ALA A 132 -13.16 -4.84 0.60
C ALA A 132 -14.22 -5.80 0.03
N GLU A 133 -15.49 -5.58 0.34
CA GLU A 133 -16.59 -6.39 -0.20
C GLU A 133 -16.64 -6.31 -1.74
N ALA A 134 -16.54 -5.10 -2.30
CA ALA A 134 -16.53 -4.91 -3.74
C ALA A 134 -15.33 -5.61 -4.40
N LEU A 135 -14.14 -5.55 -3.78
CA LEU A 135 -12.95 -6.24 -4.25
C LEU A 135 -13.13 -7.77 -4.20
N LEU A 136 -13.70 -8.29 -3.11
CA LEU A 136 -13.97 -9.72 -2.93
C LEU A 136 -14.93 -10.25 -3.99
N GLN A 137 -15.99 -9.49 -4.30
CA GLN A 137 -16.93 -9.82 -5.38
C GLN A 137 -16.23 -9.81 -6.75
N LYS A 138 -15.37 -8.81 -7.00
CA LYS A 138 -14.63 -8.69 -8.26
C LYS A 138 -13.69 -9.87 -8.50
N ILE A 139 -12.94 -10.30 -7.49
CA ILE A 139 -11.98 -11.40 -7.63
C ILE A 139 -12.64 -12.78 -7.63
N SER A 140 -13.84 -12.92 -7.07
CA SER A 140 -14.59 -14.20 -7.07
C SER A 140 -15.33 -14.48 -8.37
N ARG A 141 -15.44 -13.48 -9.26
CA ARG A 141 -16.04 -13.61 -10.60
C ARG A 141 -15.01 -13.90 -11.70
N ARG A 142 -13.72 -13.96 -11.35
CA ARG A 142 -12.62 -14.33 -12.25
C ARG A 142 -12.43 -15.83 -12.25
#